data_AF-A0A960Q6S1-F1
#
_entry.id   AF-A0A960Q6S1-F1
#
_cell.length_a   1.000
_cell.length_b   1.000
_cell.length_c   1.000
_cell.angle_alpha   90.00
_cell.angle_beta   90.00
_cell.angle_gamma   90.00
#
_symmetry.space_group_name_H-M   'P 1'
#
loop_
_entity.id
_entity.type
_entity.pdbx_description
1 polymer ?
#
loop_
_entity_poly.entity_id
_entity_poly.type
_entity_poly.pdbx_seq_one_letter_code
_entity_poly.pdbx_strand_id
1 'polypeptide(L)'
;VEEQQHFERYMEIVSKIPQIETQQARELIQARLLKEPTDYIESVKAHVTAHNPTIKVSSWVGMGHRLSEYKNLIQTHHIDLLVMNTKDDDQLAMAGMAYPLAVELTQIPILML
;
A
#
# COMPACT_ATOMS: atom_id res chain seq x y z
N VAL A 1 0.45 0.68 0.52
CA VAL A 1 1.63 1.15 -0.23
C VAL A 1 1.85 2.60 0.14
N GLU A 2 3.03 2.92 0.67
CA GLU A 2 3.44 4.31 0.91
C GLU A 2 4.15 4.87 -0.33
N GLU A 3 3.93 6.16 -0.64
CA GLU A 3 4.41 6.78 -1.88
C GLU A 3 5.92 7.00 -1.88
N GLN A 4 6.66 6.17 -2.63
CA GLN A 4 8.14 6.23 -2.71
C GLN A 4 8.63 7.58 -3.24
N GLN A 5 7.96 8.16 -4.23
CA GLN A 5 8.43 9.40 -4.86
C GLN A 5 8.44 10.58 -3.88
N HIS A 6 7.42 10.69 -3.04
CA HIS A 6 7.38 11.73 -2.00
C HIS A 6 8.48 11.51 -0.97
N PHE A 7 8.70 10.27 -0.56
CA PHE A 7 9.77 9.92 0.36
C PHE A 7 11.14 10.32 -0.18
N GLU A 8 11.46 9.97 -1.43
CA GLU A 8 12.75 10.33 -2.05
C GLU A 8 12.95 11.85 -2.14
N ARG A 9 11.90 12.58 -2.52
CA ARG A 9 11.93 14.05 -2.56
C ARG A 9 12.27 14.64 -1.19
N TYR A 10 11.70 14.12 -0.11
CA TYR A 10 12.05 14.58 1.24
C TYR A 10 13.47 14.21 1.62
N MET A 11 13.95 13.01 1.24
CA MET A 11 15.32 12.59 1.54
C MET A 11 16.36 13.45 0.83
N GLU A 12 16.06 13.93 -0.39
CA GLU A 12 16.90 14.89 -1.11
C GLU A 12 16.99 16.26 -0.41
N ILE A 13 15.93 16.67 0.29
CA ILE A 13 15.95 17.90 1.09
C ILE A 13 16.74 17.67 2.38
N VAL A 14 16.50 16.54 3.05
CA VAL A 14 17.23 16.15 4.27
C VAL A 14 18.74 16.05 4.01
N SER A 15 19.15 15.52 2.86
CA SER A 15 20.57 15.41 2.50
C SER A 15 21.28 16.76 2.33
N LYS A 16 20.54 17.85 2.20
CA LYS A 16 21.09 19.22 2.10
C LYS A 16 21.23 19.90 3.46
N ILE A 17 20.83 19.25 4.56
CA ILE A 17 20.93 19.77 5.93
C ILE A 17 22.18 19.17 6.60
N PRO A 18 23.29 19.91 6.74
CA PRO A 18 24.57 19.35 7.22
C PRO A 18 24.52 18.75 8.63
N GLN A 19 23.56 19.16 9.45
CA GLN A 19 23.40 18.68 10.82
C GLN A 19 22.67 17.35 10.92
N ILE A 20 22.09 16.83 9.82
CA ILE A 20 21.32 15.59 9.82
C ILE A 20 22.14 14.47 9.18
N GLU A 21 22.32 13.38 9.93
CA GLU A 21 22.85 12.13 9.40
C GLU A 21 21.78 11.51 8.47
N THR A 22 22.00 11.63 7.17
CA THR A 22 20.98 11.38 6.15
C THR A 22 20.59 9.92 6.08
N GLN A 23 21.56 9.02 6.24
CA GLN A 23 21.30 7.58 6.15
C GLN A 23 20.44 7.12 7.33
N GLN A 24 20.78 7.54 8.55
CA GLN A 24 19.99 7.28 9.74
C GLN A 24 18.59 7.90 9.64
N ALA A 25 18.48 9.14 9.18
CA ALA A 25 17.19 9.80 8.99
C ALA A 25 16.29 9.01 8.02
N ARG A 26 16.85 8.55 6.91
CA ARG A 26 16.15 7.73 5.92
C ARG A 26 15.57 6.46 6.54
N GLU A 27 16.40 5.69 7.25
CA GLU A 27 16.00 4.44 7.88
C GLU A 27 14.89 4.66 8.93
N LEU A 28 15.05 5.66 9.79
CA LEU A 28 14.10 5.95 10.86
C LEU A 28 12.76 6.47 10.31
N ILE A 29 12.80 7.36 9.32
CA ILE A 29 11.58 7.92 8.72
C ILE A 29 10.83 6.82 7.96
N GLN A 30 11.54 6.00 7.17
CA GLN A 30 10.92 4.89 6.45
C GLN A 30 10.28 3.89 7.43
N ALA A 31 11.01 3.48 8.47
CA ALA A 31 10.47 2.59 9.50
C ALA A 31 9.24 3.18 10.18
N ARG A 32 9.24 4.50 10.45
CA ARG A 32 8.11 5.18 11.07
C ARG A 32 6.89 5.26 10.14
N LEU A 33 7.09 5.58 8.86
CA LEU A 33 6.02 5.61 7.85
C LEU A 33 5.33 4.25 7.71
N LEU A 34 6.12 3.17 7.69
CA LEU A 34 5.56 1.82 7.52
C LEU A 34 4.94 1.25 8.79
N LYS A 35 5.28 1.79 9.97
CA LYS A 35 4.83 1.23 11.26
C LYS A 35 3.32 1.20 11.39
N GLU A 36 2.65 2.33 11.23
CA GLU A 36 1.20 2.42 11.44
C GLU A 36 0.40 1.55 10.45
N PRO A 37 0.68 1.58 9.13
CA PRO A 37 0.09 0.63 8.19
C PRO A 37 0.36 -0.85 8.53
N THR A 38 1.58 -1.17 9.02
CA THR A 38 1.94 -2.54 9.42
C THR A 38 1.15 -2.98 10.64
N ASP A 39 1.11 -2.15 11.69
CA ASP A 39 0.38 -2.44 12.92
C ASP A 39 -1.12 -2.64 12.61
N TYR A 40 -1.69 -1.79 11.74
CA TYR A 40 -3.07 -1.91 11.30
C TYR A 40 -3.32 -3.22 10.55
N ILE A 41 -2.55 -3.55 9.51
CA ILE A 41 -2.83 -4.74 8.70
C ILE A 41 -2.62 -6.03 9.49
N GLU A 42 -1.65 -6.08 10.41
CA GLU A 42 -1.47 -7.24 11.28
C GLU A 42 -2.63 -7.39 12.26
N SER A 43 -3.20 -6.29 12.76
CA SER A 43 -4.41 -6.34 13.59
C SER A 43 -5.61 -6.93 12.83
N VAL A 44 -5.79 -6.53 11.57
CA VAL A 44 -6.85 -7.06 10.69
C VAL A 44 -6.63 -8.54 10.42
N LYS A 45 -5.40 -8.92 10.05
CA LYS A 45 -5.03 -10.31 9.80
C LYS A 45 -5.25 -11.20 11.01
N ALA A 46 -4.88 -10.75 12.20
CA ALA A 46 -5.14 -11.48 13.44
C ALA A 46 -6.66 -11.67 13.67
N HIS A 47 -7.45 -10.63 13.45
CA HIS A 47 -8.90 -10.69 13.59
C HIS A 47 -9.56 -11.65 12.57
N VAL A 48 -9.19 -11.57 11.29
CA VAL A 48 -9.73 -12.43 10.24
C VAL A 48 -9.36 -13.89 10.47
N THR A 49 -8.10 -14.17 10.83
CA THR A 49 -7.61 -15.53 11.09
C THR A 49 -8.32 -16.15 12.30
N ALA A 50 -8.57 -15.37 13.36
CA ALA A 50 -9.28 -15.86 14.54
C ALA A 50 -10.73 -16.28 14.25
N HIS A 51 -11.41 -15.59 13.33
CA HIS A 51 -12.80 -15.89 12.97
C HIS A 51 -12.93 -16.86 11.79
N ASN A 52 -11.87 -17.03 10.99
CA ASN A 52 -11.86 -17.86 9.78
C ASN A 52 -10.58 -18.71 9.72
N PRO A 53 -10.41 -19.69 10.61
CA PRO A 53 -9.15 -20.43 10.76
C PRO A 53 -8.77 -21.27 9.53
N THR A 54 -9.72 -21.53 8.63
CA THR A 54 -9.49 -22.25 7.38
C THR A 54 -8.91 -21.38 6.26
N ILE A 55 -8.94 -20.05 6.42
CA ILE A 55 -8.42 -19.11 5.43
C ILE A 55 -6.99 -18.73 5.80
N LYS A 56 -6.07 -18.90 4.84
CA LYS A 56 -4.71 -18.37 4.97
C LYS A 56 -4.70 -16.88 4.62
N VAL A 57 -4.39 -16.04 5.61
CA VAL A 57 -4.33 -14.59 5.43
C VAL A 57 -2.88 -14.14 5.35
N SER A 58 -2.53 -13.43 4.27
CA SER A 58 -1.25 -12.74 4.09
C SER A 58 -1.47 -11.24 4.07
N SER A 59 -0.52 -10.52 4.65
CA SER A 59 -0.47 -9.06 4.70
C SER A 59 0.73 -8.58 3.88
N TRP A 60 0.61 -7.42 3.25
CA TRP A 60 1.73 -6.78 2.57
C TRP A 60 1.69 -5.27 2.81
N VAL A 61 2.82 -4.73 3.23
CA VAL A 61 3.07 -3.30 3.43
C VAL A 61 4.44 -2.98 2.87
N GLY A 62 4.54 -1.89 2.13
CA GLY A 62 5.77 -1.50 1.48
C GLY A 62 5.67 -0.11 0.90
N MET A 63 6.84 0.41 0.52
CA MET A 63 6.95 1.63 -0.25
C MET A 63 6.92 1.31 -1.74
N GLY A 64 6.35 2.18 -2.56
CA GLY A 64 6.36 2.01 -4.00
C GLY A 64 5.42 2.96 -4.71
N HIS A 65 5.14 2.67 -5.99
CA HIS A 65 4.07 3.30 -6.74
C HIS A 65 2.87 2.35 -6.77
N ARG A 66 1.73 2.78 -6.22
CA ARG A 66 0.54 1.93 -5.98
C ARG A 66 0.22 1.00 -7.15
N LEU A 67 0.01 1.54 -8.36
CA LEU A 67 -0.38 0.75 -9.53
C LEU A 67 0.66 -0.33 -9.89
N SER A 68 1.95 0.01 -9.76
CA SER A 68 3.04 -0.88 -10.10
C SER A 68 3.15 -2.01 -9.07
N GLU A 69 2.97 -1.68 -7.79
CA GLU A 69 2.93 -2.67 -6.71
C GLU A 69 1.73 -3.61 -6.84
N TYR A 70 0.53 -3.12 -7.17
CA TYR A 70 -0.62 -3.98 -7.43
C TYR A 70 -0.35 -4.95 -8.59
N LYS A 71 0.18 -4.46 -9.72
CA LYS A 71 0.54 -5.31 -10.86
C LYS A 71 1.57 -6.38 -10.47
N ASN A 72 2.60 -5.99 -9.73
CA ASN A 72 3.66 -6.89 -9.27
C ASN A 72 3.12 -7.96 -8.30
N LEU A 73 2.27 -7.58 -7.35
CA LEU A 73 1.66 -8.50 -6.39
C LEU A 73 0.72 -9.50 -7.08
N ILE A 74 -0.09 -9.03 -8.03
CA ILE A 74 -0.97 -9.90 -8.82
C ILE A 74 -0.17 -10.95 -9.58
N GLN A 75 0.93 -10.54 -10.22
CA GLN A 75 1.79 -11.45 -10.99
C GLN A 75 2.57 -12.41 -10.08
N THR A 76 3.21 -11.89 -9.04
CA THR A 76 4.09 -12.66 -8.14
C THR A 76 3.32 -13.69 -7.32
N HIS A 77 2.10 -13.35 -6.89
CA HIS A 77 1.28 -14.22 -6.06
C HIS A 77 0.16 -14.93 -6.81
N HIS A 78 0.09 -14.76 -8.13
CA HIS A 78 -0.97 -15.32 -8.98
C HIS A 78 -2.37 -15.04 -8.41
N ILE A 79 -2.66 -13.77 -8.13
CA ILE A 79 -3.94 -13.36 -7.55
C ILE A 79 -5.04 -13.49 -8.62
N ASP A 80 -6.10 -14.23 -8.30
CA ASP A 80 -7.22 -14.48 -9.23
C ASP A 80 -8.37 -13.46 -9.12
N LEU A 81 -8.41 -12.66 -8.06
CA LEU A 81 -9.46 -11.67 -7.81
C LEU A 81 -8.90 -10.49 -7.00
N LEU A 82 -9.12 -9.28 -7.50
CA LEU A 82 -8.89 -8.07 -6.72
C LEU A 82 -10.21 -7.57 -6.15
N VAL A 83 -10.29 -7.45 -4.83
CA VAL A 83 -11.44 -6.84 -4.13
C VAL A 83 -11.03 -5.47 -3.62
N MET A 84 -11.84 -4.44 -3.90
CA MET A 84 -11.60 -3.10 -3.39
C MET A 84 -12.90 -2.39 -3.01
N ASN A 85 -12.83 -1.57 -1.96
CA ASN A 85 -13.92 -0.69 -1.57
C ASN A 85 -13.89 0.59 -2.43
N THR A 86 -15.05 1.01 -2.92
CA THR A 86 -15.22 2.18 -3.79
C THR A 86 -15.94 3.34 -3.12
N LYS A 87 -16.37 3.18 -1.86
CA LYS A 87 -16.93 4.29 -1.09
C LYS A 87 -15.84 5.26 -0.62
N ASP A 88 -15.81 6.42 -1.25
CA ASP A 88 -15.28 7.66 -0.66
C ASP A 88 -16.46 8.40 -0.04
N ASP A 89 -16.59 8.41 1.30
CA ASP A 89 -17.67 9.13 1.99
C ASP A 89 -17.56 10.67 1.85
N ASP A 90 -16.44 11.20 1.34
CA ASP A 90 -16.19 12.65 1.19
C ASP A 90 -15.86 13.11 -0.25
N GLN A 91 -15.92 12.24 -1.27
CA GLN A 91 -15.63 12.67 -2.65
C GLN A 91 -16.73 12.28 -3.63
N LEU A 92 -17.55 13.28 -3.96
CA LEU A 92 -18.39 13.35 -5.15
C LEU A 92 -17.54 13.38 -6.43
N ALA A 93 -16.83 12.31 -6.75
CA ALA A 93 -16.31 12.05 -8.08
C ALA A 93 -15.76 10.64 -8.14
N MET A 94 -15.94 9.96 -9.26
CA MET A 94 -15.19 8.77 -9.65
C MET A 94 -13.69 9.12 -9.88
N ALA A 95 -13.03 9.63 -8.84
CA ALA A 95 -11.64 10.11 -8.82
C ALA A 95 -10.80 9.39 -7.75
N GLY A 96 -11.35 8.38 -7.06
CA GLY A 96 -10.58 7.44 -6.26
C GLY A 96 -9.78 6.45 -7.13
N MET A 97 -8.83 5.75 -6.51
CA MET A 97 -7.94 4.75 -7.15
C MET A 97 -8.67 3.62 -7.90
N ALA A 98 -9.98 3.46 -7.69
CA ALA A 98 -10.81 2.42 -8.33
C ALA A 98 -10.83 2.52 -9.85
N TYR A 99 -10.99 3.72 -10.42
CA TYR A 99 -11.05 3.86 -11.89
C TYR A 99 -9.72 3.56 -12.58
N PRO A 100 -8.57 4.16 -12.16
CA PRO A 100 -7.27 3.81 -12.73
C PRO A 100 -6.97 2.31 -12.61
N LEU A 101 -7.30 1.69 -11.47
CA LEU A 101 -7.08 0.25 -11.28
C LEU A 101 -8.00 -0.59 -12.19
N ALA A 102 -9.27 -0.22 -12.33
CA ALA A 102 -10.20 -0.94 -13.20
C ALA A 102 -9.82 -0.88 -14.68
N VAL A 103 -9.28 0.25 -15.14
CA VAL A 103 -8.79 0.41 -16.52
C VAL A 103 -7.49 -0.35 -16.76
N GLU A 104 -6.58 -0.35 -15.79
CA GLU A 104 -5.22 -0.88 -15.94
C GLU A 104 -5.06 -2.36 -15.55
N LEU A 105 -5.99 -2.92 -14.78
CA LEU A 105 -5.93 -4.30 -14.26
C LEU A 105 -7.00 -5.18 -14.92
N THR A 106 -7.02 -5.24 -16.25
CA THR A 106 -8.00 -6.04 -17.02
C THR A 106 -7.69 -7.53 -17.07
N GLN A 107 -6.51 -7.95 -16.61
CA GLN A 107 -6.07 -9.33 -16.63
C GLN A 107 -6.73 -10.23 -15.58
N ILE A 108 -7.39 -9.65 -14.57
CA ILE A 108 -8.11 -10.39 -13.53
C ILE A 108 -9.48 -9.75 -13.26
N PRO A 109 -10.47 -10.53 -12.79
CA PRO A 109 -11.70 -9.98 -12.25
C PRO A 109 -11.44 -8.99 -11.11
N ILE A 110 -12.25 -7.93 -11.07
CA ILE A 110 -12.24 -6.93 -10.00
C ILE A 110 -13.64 -6.85 -9.39
N LEU A 111 -13.71 -7.01 -8.07
CA LEU A 111 -14.93 -6.79 -7.29
C LEU A 111 -14.84 -5.43 -6.58
N MET A 112 -15.76 -4.54 -6.96
CA MET A 112 -15.90 -3.20 -6.39
C MET A 112 -17.08 -3.18 -5.42
N LEU A 113 -16.82 -2.82 -4.16
CA LEU A 113 -17.78 -2.80 -3.05
C LEU A 113 -18.23 -1.38 -2.69
#